data_AF-A0A8T5RD56-F1
#
_entry.id   AF-A0A8T5RD56-F1
#
_cell.length_a   1.000
_cell.length_b   1.000
_cell.length_c   1.000
_cell.angle_alpha   90.00
_cell.angle_beta   90.00
_cell.angle_gamma   90.00
#
_symmetry.space_group_name_H-M   'P 1'
#
loop_
_entity.id
_entity.type
_entity.pdbx_description
1 polymer ?
#
loop_
_entity_poly.entity_id
_entity_poly.type
_entity_poly.pdbx_seq_one_letter_code
_entity_poly.pdbx_strand_id
1 'polypeptide(L)' 'PMTFSKNWKDNMELPSEEELLSHEDRILYGSDFPNIPYDYSCSIEGLLNLNFPRSFYEKVFYENAKRIFGIN' A
#
# COMPACT_ATOMS: atom_id res chain seq x y z
N PRO A 1 -27.00 7.70 -5.80
CA PRO A 1 -26.00 6.94 -5.01
C PRO A 1 -25.07 6.16 -5.94
N MET A 2 -23.77 6.48 -5.95
CA MET A 2 -22.78 5.65 -6.64
C MET A 2 -22.73 4.28 -5.94
N THR A 3 -23.35 3.28 -6.54
CA THR A 3 -23.11 1.88 -6.19
C THR A 3 -21.75 1.51 -6.75
N PHE A 4 -20.71 1.56 -5.92
CA PHE A 4 -19.44 0.90 -6.24
C PHE A 4 -19.75 -0.58 -6.48
N SER A 5 -19.52 -1.03 -7.71
CA SER A 5 -19.60 -2.45 -8.06
C SER A 5 -18.76 -3.24 -7.06
N LYS A 6 -19.39 -4.17 -6.34
CA LYS A 6 -18.76 -5.05 -5.35
C LYS A 6 -17.77 -6.04 -6.00
N ASN A 7 -17.69 -6.05 -7.33
CA ASN A 7 -17.07 -7.09 -8.14
C ASN A 7 -15.74 -6.65 -8.79
N TRP A 8 -15.16 -5.51 -8.41
CA TRP A 8 -13.90 -5.04 -9.02
C TRP A 8 -12.72 -5.98 -8.74
N LYS A 9 -12.81 -6.81 -7.68
CA LYS A 9 -11.78 -7.80 -7.34
C LYS A 9 -11.94 -9.13 -8.08
N ASP A 10 -13.13 -9.43 -8.63
CA ASP A 10 -13.46 -10.78 -9.11
C ASP A 10 -12.62 -11.21 -10.33
N ASN A 11 -11.94 -10.27 -10.99
CA ASN A 11 -11.04 -10.54 -12.11
C ASN A 11 -9.62 -9.95 -11.90
N MET A 12 -9.25 -9.61 -10.66
CA MET A 12 -7.93 -9.04 -10.37
C MET A 12 -7.02 -10.11 -9.76
N GLU A 13 -6.01 -10.53 -10.51
CA GLU A 13 -4.89 -11.28 -9.94
C GLU A 13 -4.10 -10.31 -9.04
N LEU A 14 -4.21 -10.54 -7.73
CA LEU A 14 -3.42 -9.82 -6.74
C LEU A 14 -2.04 -10.47 -6.62
N PRO A 15 -0.97 -9.68 -6.40
CA PRO A 15 0.34 -10.25 -6.15
C PRO A 15 0.30 -11.12 -4.89
N SER A 16 1.02 -12.23 -4.93
CA SER A 16 1.30 -13.05 -3.76
C SER A 16 2.16 -12.31 -2.74
N GLU A 17 2.19 -12.80 -1.50
CA GLU A 17 3.06 -12.25 -0.46
C GLU A 17 4.55 -12.33 -0.86
N GLU A 18 4.96 -13.41 -1.52
CA GLU A 18 6.32 -13.59 -2.03
C GLU A 18 6.67 -12.55 -3.11
N GLU A 19 5.73 -12.25 -4.01
CA GLU A 19 5.90 -11.19 -5.01
C GLU A 19 6.03 -9.81 -4.37
N LEU A 20 5.23 -9.52 -3.33
CA LEU A 20 5.33 -8.26 -2.59
C LEU A 20 6.69 -8.11 -1.91
N LEU A 21 7.14 -9.15 -1.20
CA LEU A 21 8.43 -9.13 -0.48
C LEU A 21 9.62 -9.05 -1.45
N SER A 22 9.59 -9.79 -2.56
CA SER A 22 10.67 -9.76 -3.57
C SER A 22 10.80 -8.41 -4.29
N HIS A 23 9.75 -7.59 -4.25
CA HIS A 23 9.71 -6.27 -4.88
C HIS A 23 9.63 -5.11 -3.87
N GLU A 24 9.96 -5.35 -2.60
CA GLU A 24 9.77 -4.37 -1.51
C GLU A 24 10.46 -3.01 -1.76
N ASP A 25 11.59 -2.99 -2.49
CA ASP A 25 12.33 -1.75 -2.84
C ASP A 25 11.66 -0.91 -3.96
N ARG A 26 10.55 -1.39 -4.51
CA ARG A 26 9.83 -0.79 -5.65
C ARG A 26 8.39 -0.40 -5.32
N ILE A 27 7.97 -0.59 -4.07
CA ILE A 27 6.60 -0.32 -3.61
C ILE A 27 6.59 0.97 -2.78
N LEU A 28 5.64 1.86 -3.05
CA LEU A 28 5.47 3.12 -2.34
C LEU A 28 4.05 3.22 -1.76
N TYR A 29 3.93 3.61 -0.50
CA TYR A 29 2.64 3.98 0.08
C TYR A 29 2.25 5.42 -0.29
N GLY A 30 1.00 5.60 -0.72
CA GLY A 30 0.35 6.91 -0.84
C GLY A 30 -1.06 6.82 -0.29
N SER A 31 -1.42 7.69 0.65
CA SER A 31 -2.72 7.64 1.32
C SER A 31 -3.89 8.09 0.44
N ASP A 32 -3.61 8.86 -0.61
CA ASP A 32 -4.61 9.60 -1.39
C ASP A 32 -5.59 10.42 -0.52
N PHE A 33 -5.16 10.79 0.70
CA PHE A 33 -5.95 11.62 1.60
C PHE A 33 -5.88 13.08 1.14
N PRO A 34 -7.01 13.83 1.13
CA PRO A 34 -8.35 13.47 1.59
C PRO A 34 -9.32 13.02 0.48
N ASN A 35 -8.81 12.53 -0.67
CA ASN A 35 -9.63 12.28 -1.86
C ASN A 35 -10.55 11.05 -1.72
N ILE A 36 -10.14 10.02 -0.96
CA ILE A 36 -10.95 8.82 -0.73
C ILE A 36 -11.79 8.93 0.56
N PRO A 37 -13.00 8.33 0.60
CA PRO A 37 -13.94 8.47 1.72
C PRO A 37 -13.63 7.53 2.89
N TYR A 38 -12.36 7.45 3.29
CA TYR A 38 -11.88 6.65 4.42
C TYR A 38 -10.94 7.48 5.29
N ASP A 39 -10.91 7.17 6.59
CA ASP A 39 -9.96 7.79 7.51
C ASP A 39 -8.52 7.44 7.12
N TYR A 40 -7.60 8.39 7.33
CA TYR A 40 -6.17 8.23 7.02
C TYR A 40 -5.56 6.95 7.62
N SER A 41 -6.02 6.51 8.80
CA SER A 41 -5.53 5.30 9.46
C SER A 41 -5.97 4.02 8.76
N CYS A 42 -7.08 4.01 8.03
CA CYS A 42 -7.69 2.79 7.50
C CYS A 42 -6.75 2.07 6.50
N SER A 43 -6.06 2.82 5.63
CA SER A 43 -5.10 2.27 4.68
C SER A 43 -3.81 1.78 5.35
N ILE A 44 -3.36 2.46 6.42
CA ILE A 44 -2.21 2.03 7.22
C ILE A 44 -2.51 0.70 7.91
N GLU A 45 -3.65 0.60 8.59
CA GLU A 45 -4.10 -0.62 9.26
C GLU A 45 -4.25 -1.79 8.29
N GLY A 46 -4.79 -1.54 7.09
CA GLY A 46 -4.89 -2.54 6.03
C GLY A 46 -3.53 -3.14 5.64
N LEU A 47 -2.49 -2.32 5.51
CA LEU A 47 -1.14 -2.79 5.23
C LEU A 47 -0.51 -3.53 6.42
N LEU A 48 -0.66 -3.01 7.65
CA LEU A 48 -0.08 -3.63 8.84
C LEU A 48 -0.65 -5.02 9.13
N ASN A 49 -1.91 -5.27 8.75
CA ASN A 49 -2.54 -6.57 8.88
C ASN A 49 -1.93 -7.67 7.99
N LEU A 50 -1.04 -7.33 7.03
CA LEU A 50 -0.26 -8.30 6.27
C LEU A 50 0.84 -8.98 7.10
N ASN A 51 1.17 -8.44 8.28
CA ASN A 51 2.12 -9.02 9.23
C ASN A 51 3.53 -9.33 8.65
N PHE A 52 3.97 -8.58 7.64
CA PHE A 52 5.34 -8.66 7.11
C PHE A 52 6.40 -8.14 8.09
N PRO A 53 7.69 -8.43 7.85
CA PRO A 53 8.77 -7.90 8.68
C PRO A 53 8.77 -6.37 8.71
N ARG A 54 9.21 -5.79 9.83
CA ARG A 54 9.30 -4.33 10.01
C ARG A 54 10.06 -3.61 8.88
N SER A 55 11.13 -4.24 8.38
CA SER A 55 11.95 -3.68 7.29
C SER A 55 11.15 -3.45 6.00
N PHE A 56 10.16 -4.30 5.71
CA PHE A 56 9.26 -4.10 4.57
C PHE A 56 8.48 -2.78 4.72
N TYR A 57 7.90 -2.54 5.89
CA TYR A 57 7.13 -1.33 6.16
C TYR A 57 7.99 -0.07 6.17
N GLU A 58 9.23 -0.14 6.67
CA GLU A 58 10.18 0.98 6.62
C GLU A 58 10.48 1.37 5.17
N LYS A 59 10.66 0.38 4.27
CA LYS A 59 10.83 0.63 2.83
C LYS A 59 9.60 1.28 2.20
N VAL A 60 8.44 0.67 2.40
CA VAL A 60 7.18 1.07 1.76
C VAL A 60 6.67 2.44 2.24
N PHE A 61 6.77 2.73 3.54
CA PHE A 61 6.31 4.00 4.10
C PHE A 61 7.34 5.13 4.03
N TYR A 62 8.63 4.83 3.88
CA TYR A 62 9.66 5.86 4.01
C TYR A 62 10.82 5.71 3.02
N GLU A 63 11.61 4.63 3.08
CA GLU A 63 12.91 4.60 2.39
C GLU A 63 12.78 4.72 0.87
N ASN A 64 11.76 4.09 0.28
CA ASN A 64 11.52 4.17 -1.15
C ASN A 64 11.11 5.58 -1.58
N ALA A 65 10.26 6.26 -0.79
CA ALA A 65 9.86 7.64 -1.04
C ALA A 65 11.09 8.55 -0.98
N LYS A 66 11.88 8.42 0.10
CA LYS A 66 13.09 9.18 0.33
C LYS A 66 14.06 9.06 -0.85
N ARG A 67 14.29 7.83 -1.32
CA ARG A 67 15.16 7.52 -2.47
C ARG A 67 14.63 8.12 -3.78
N ILE A 68 13.34 7.97 -4.06
CA ILE A 68 12.72 8.42 -5.33
C ILE A 68 12.66 9.95 -5.40
N PHE A 69 12.27 10.60 -4.30
CA PHE A 69 12.09 12.05 -4.25
C PHE A 69 13.36 12.83 -3.86
N GLY A 70 14.45 12.15 -3.48
CA GLY A 70 15.72 12.79 -3.13
C GLY A 70 15.64 13.65 -1.87
N ILE A 71 14.81 13.25 -0.90
CA ILE A 71 14.58 13.98 0.36
C ILE A 71 15.60 13.52 1.39
N ASN A 72 16.12 14.42 2.24
CA ASN A 72 17.13 14.12 3.27
C ASN A 72 16.56 14.12 4.67
#